data_AF-A0A847UAK5-F1
#
_entry.id   AF-A0A847UAK5-F1
#
_cell.length_a   1.000
_cell.length_b   1.000
_cell.length_c   1.000
_cell.angle_alpha   90.00
_cell.angle_beta   90.00
_cell.angle_gamma   90.00
#
_symmetry.space_group_name_H-M   'P 1'
#
loop_
_entity.id
_entity.type
_entity.pdbx_description
1 polymer ?
#
loop_
_entity_poly.entity_id
_entity_poly.type
_entity_poly.pdbx_seq_one_letter_code
_entity_poly.pdbx_strand_id
1 'polypeptide(L)'
;MPSTTRRALLATVATGTVGAVAGCQSLTDDRASLGRPSVTGLSTATLWVGDDVSLPPSTTVETVSDPTDADLAVYPAVDGSVDAAIETLAADVPVAVAGDDALGTLLAICDGADRPYGFASNGWNSRTDVAGVVPSSGALDTHVFVTADYPDDLPWALGELRQPPSYERTVPIEHVPLPENVRSLGTARVRGYNGGGEFDRRDRVLVRPDSDPTPVFVDIEATIVAGRRGGPSGPYRTDRVETVAHFDQRFTDVGPSGQTTDALRVQNVSDATENTANTVFTPRNSETRSSFTACQRARVVLDDLSEPFRYTGNVRFRWIDPQLLEDDAFVHHTPGSAVWYPR
;
A
#
# COMPACT_ATOMS: atom_id res chain seq x y z
N MET A 1 3.00 22.31 16.34
CA MET A 1 2.48 20.93 16.30
C MET A 1 0.98 20.98 16.54
N PRO A 2 0.12 20.92 15.52
CA PRO A 2 -1.31 20.94 15.77
C PRO A 2 -1.84 19.52 16.06
N SER A 3 -2.75 19.48 17.02
CA SER A 3 -3.44 18.33 17.63
C SER A 3 -4.45 17.61 16.71
N THR A 4 -4.28 17.72 15.38
CA THR A 4 -5.27 17.31 14.37
C THR A 4 -5.14 15.82 14.00
N THR A 5 -3.96 15.22 14.15
CA THR A 5 -3.68 13.84 13.73
C THR A 5 -4.54 12.80 14.43
N ARG A 6 -4.78 12.95 15.74
CA ARG A 6 -5.62 11.98 16.48
C ARG A 6 -7.10 12.11 16.13
N ARG A 7 -7.60 13.32 15.89
CA ARG A 7 -9.00 13.55 15.53
C ARG A 7 -9.28 13.14 14.09
N ALA A 8 -8.36 13.42 13.17
CA ALA A 8 -8.43 12.96 11.78
C ALA A 8 -8.36 11.42 11.72
N LEU A 9 -7.42 10.79 12.41
CA LEU A 9 -7.36 9.33 12.51
C LEU A 9 -8.66 8.74 13.07
N LEU A 10 -9.22 9.32 14.13
CA LEU A 10 -10.52 8.90 14.70
C LEU A 10 -11.69 9.15 13.74
N ALA A 11 -11.73 10.27 13.01
CA ALA A 11 -12.77 10.59 12.04
C ALA A 11 -12.71 9.65 10.83
N THR A 12 -11.51 9.39 10.30
CA THR A 12 -11.24 8.40 9.24
C THR A 12 -11.56 6.96 9.68
N VAL A 13 -11.68 6.70 10.98
CA VAL A 13 -12.18 5.42 11.52
C VAL A 13 -13.70 5.45 11.74
N ALA A 14 -14.26 6.59 12.19
CA ALA A 14 -15.66 6.74 12.58
C ALA A 14 -16.65 6.91 11.41
N THR A 15 -16.22 7.41 10.24
CA THR A 15 -17.07 7.62 9.06
C THR A 15 -17.69 6.34 8.45
N GLY A 16 -17.53 5.18 9.08
CA GLY A 16 -18.12 3.90 8.66
C GLY A 16 -19.09 3.24 9.64
N THR A 17 -19.55 3.91 10.72
CA THR A 17 -20.40 3.29 11.76
C THR A 17 -21.88 3.11 11.35
N VAL A 18 -22.14 2.49 10.21
CA VAL A 18 -23.46 1.90 9.93
C VAL A 18 -23.28 0.38 9.73
N GLY A 19 -23.38 -0.34 10.84
CA GLY A 19 -23.74 -1.76 10.88
C GLY A 19 -22.66 -2.78 10.50
N ALA A 20 -21.73 -3.05 11.41
CA ALA A 20 -21.19 -4.40 11.65
C ALA A 20 -20.27 -4.36 12.88
N VAL A 21 -20.78 -4.81 14.03
CA VAL A 21 -19.92 -5.27 15.13
C VAL A 21 -19.49 -6.69 14.74
N ALA A 22 -18.59 -6.81 13.78
CA ALA A 22 -17.99 -8.08 13.37
C ALA A 22 -16.51 -8.06 13.78
N GLY A 23 -16.08 -9.15 14.42
CA GLY A 23 -14.88 -9.20 15.25
C GLY A 23 -13.63 -8.62 14.60
N CYS A 24 -13.00 -7.67 15.29
CA CYS A 24 -11.56 -7.46 15.16
C CYS A 24 -10.89 -8.74 15.67
N GLN A 25 -10.81 -9.79 14.85
CA GLN A 25 -9.97 -10.93 15.17
C GLN A 25 -8.54 -10.41 15.15
N SER A 26 -7.94 -10.33 16.35
CA SER A 26 -6.53 -10.00 16.51
C SER A 26 -5.75 -10.94 15.61
N LEU A 27 -4.99 -10.36 14.68
CA LEU A 27 -4.24 -11.04 13.65
C LEU A 27 -3.20 -12.06 14.20
N THR A 28 -3.08 -12.26 15.51
CA THR A 28 -1.95 -12.91 16.17
C THR A 28 -1.99 -14.45 16.23
N ASP A 29 -3.15 -15.11 16.26
CA ASP A 29 -3.19 -16.54 16.65
C ASP A 29 -3.48 -17.54 15.51
N ASP A 30 -3.97 -17.11 14.34
CA ASP A 30 -4.36 -18.02 13.23
C ASP A 30 -3.33 -18.08 12.07
N ARG A 31 -2.25 -17.28 12.10
CA ARG A 31 -1.37 -17.02 10.93
C ARG A 31 -0.67 -18.25 10.36
N ALA A 32 -0.15 -19.14 11.21
CA ALA A 32 0.56 -20.34 10.78
C ALA A 32 -0.30 -21.31 9.94
N SER A 33 -1.64 -21.15 9.96
CA SER A 33 -2.60 -21.96 9.19
C SER A 33 -3.05 -21.32 7.87
N LEU A 34 -2.66 -20.07 7.62
CA LEU A 34 -3.00 -19.35 6.40
C LEU A 34 -1.96 -19.73 5.35
N GLY A 35 -2.31 -20.63 4.42
CA GLY A 35 -1.41 -21.04 3.34
C GLY A 35 -0.71 -19.83 2.70
N ARG A 36 0.64 -19.89 2.62
CA ARG A 36 1.48 -18.77 2.20
C ARG A 36 1.19 -18.37 0.75
N PRO A 37 1.27 -17.08 0.41
CA PRO A 37 1.21 -16.64 -0.98
C PRO A 37 2.33 -17.28 -1.82
N SER A 38 2.11 -17.39 -3.13
CA SER A 38 3.12 -17.90 -4.05
C SER A 38 4.30 -16.93 -4.17
N VAL A 39 5.53 -17.47 -4.21
CA VAL A 39 6.75 -16.70 -4.50
C VAL A 39 6.92 -16.62 -6.01
N THR A 40 6.86 -15.42 -6.58
CA THR A 40 7.05 -15.18 -8.02
C THR A 40 8.33 -14.38 -8.25
N GLY A 41 9.07 -14.69 -9.32
CA GLY A 41 10.19 -13.87 -9.80
C GLY A 41 11.51 -13.97 -9.01
N LEU A 42 11.53 -14.67 -7.88
CA LEU A 42 12.72 -14.81 -7.03
C LEU A 42 13.71 -15.88 -7.51
N SER A 43 13.22 -16.97 -8.13
CA SER A 43 14.06 -18.10 -8.56
C SER A 43 15.02 -17.79 -9.72
N THR A 44 14.83 -16.65 -10.38
CA THR A 44 15.67 -16.15 -11.49
C THR A 44 16.38 -14.86 -11.11
N ALA A 45 16.47 -14.54 -9.82
CA ALA A 45 17.09 -13.33 -9.31
C ALA A 45 18.44 -13.64 -8.65
N THR A 46 19.39 -12.73 -8.78
CA THR A 46 20.56 -12.67 -7.89
C THR A 46 20.25 -11.79 -6.69
N LEU A 47 20.52 -12.28 -5.49
CA LEU A 47 20.34 -11.52 -4.26
C LEU A 47 21.68 -11.21 -3.61
N TRP A 48 21.80 -10.01 -3.05
CA TRP A 48 22.76 -9.79 -1.97
C TRP A 48 21.99 -9.86 -0.65
N VAL A 49 22.53 -10.60 0.33
CA VAL A 49 21.88 -10.83 1.62
C VAL A 49 22.88 -10.49 2.71
N GLY A 50 22.55 -9.49 3.54
CA GLY A 50 23.39 -9.12 4.68
C GLY A 50 23.48 -10.25 5.71
N ASP A 51 24.61 -10.32 6.43
CA ASP A 51 24.95 -11.44 7.33
C ASP A 51 23.90 -11.72 8.41
N ASP A 52 23.19 -10.69 8.88
CA ASP A 52 22.14 -10.81 9.92
C ASP A 52 20.72 -11.05 9.35
N VAL A 53 20.60 -11.27 8.04
CA VAL A 53 19.33 -11.59 7.37
C VAL A 53 19.19 -13.10 7.20
N SER A 54 18.12 -13.65 7.75
CA SER A 54 17.78 -15.07 7.64
C SER A 54 16.79 -15.31 6.50
N LEU A 55 17.10 -16.30 5.65
CA LEU A 55 16.15 -16.86 4.68
C LEU A 55 15.69 -18.25 5.15
N PRO A 56 14.42 -18.63 4.91
CA PRO A 56 13.97 -20.00 5.18
C PRO A 56 14.83 -21.02 4.43
N PRO A 57 15.15 -22.20 5.01
CA PRO A 57 16.03 -23.20 4.39
C PRO A 57 15.57 -23.71 3.02
N SER A 58 14.27 -23.62 2.72
CA SER A 58 13.68 -23.98 1.43
C SER A 58 13.89 -22.93 0.33
N THR A 59 14.41 -21.74 0.69
CA THR A 59 14.63 -20.64 -0.25
C THR A 59 15.85 -20.95 -1.10
N THR A 60 15.64 -21.17 -2.40
CA THR A 60 16.73 -21.42 -3.36
C THR A 60 16.89 -20.18 -4.23
N VAL A 61 17.97 -19.44 -4.02
CA VAL A 61 18.30 -18.18 -4.70
C VAL A 61 19.79 -18.12 -4.97
N GLU A 62 20.18 -17.50 -6.08
CA GLU A 62 21.59 -17.20 -6.36
C GLU A 62 22.00 -15.99 -5.52
N THR A 63 23.17 -16.06 -4.88
CA THR A 63 23.69 -14.96 -4.07
C THR A 63 24.98 -14.39 -4.65
N VAL A 64 25.12 -13.07 -4.58
CA VAL A 64 26.32 -12.34 -5.02
C VAL A 64 27.02 -11.69 -3.82
N SER A 65 28.30 -11.38 -3.98
CA SER A 65 29.13 -10.83 -2.89
C SER A 65 29.06 -9.31 -2.77
N ASP A 66 28.72 -8.60 -3.85
CA ASP A 66 28.56 -7.15 -3.88
C ASP A 66 27.07 -6.78 -4.03
N PRO A 67 26.51 -5.89 -3.18
CA PRO A 67 25.11 -5.48 -3.29
C PRO A 67 24.77 -4.79 -4.61
N THR A 68 25.74 -4.14 -5.27
CA THR A 68 25.52 -3.42 -6.53
C THR A 68 25.42 -4.34 -7.76
N ASP A 69 25.88 -5.59 -7.64
CA ASP A 69 25.76 -6.63 -8.67
C ASP A 69 24.44 -7.44 -8.55
N ALA A 70 23.63 -7.17 -7.53
CA ALA A 70 22.40 -7.91 -7.25
C ALA A 70 21.20 -7.36 -8.03
N ASP A 71 20.23 -8.23 -8.34
CA ASP A 71 18.91 -7.79 -8.78
C ASP A 71 18.09 -7.14 -7.64
N LEU A 72 18.43 -7.48 -6.38
CA LEU A 72 17.80 -6.99 -5.15
C LEU A 72 18.76 -7.21 -3.97
N ALA A 73 19.02 -6.17 -3.19
CA ALA A 73 19.84 -6.26 -1.99
C ALA A 73 18.97 -6.27 -0.73
N VAL A 74 19.24 -7.18 0.21
CA VAL A 74 18.47 -7.35 1.44
C VAL A 74 19.33 -7.00 2.65
N TYR A 75 18.96 -5.92 3.33
CA TYR A 75 19.65 -5.40 4.50
C TYR A 75 18.91 -5.75 5.80
N PRO A 76 19.63 -6.00 6.91
CA PRO A 76 19.00 -6.10 8.21
C PRO A 76 18.45 -4.73 8.67
N ALA A 77 17.37 -4.76 9.46
CA ALA A 77 16.75 -3.57 10.03
C ALA A 77 17.58 -2.97 11.18
N VAL A 78 18.74 -2.41 10.87
CA VAL A 78 19.67 -1.79 11.84
C VAL A 78 20.28 -0.51 11.25
N ASP A 79 20.57 0.47 12.12
CA ASP A 79 21.17 1.75 11.72
C ASP A 79 22.45 1.59 10.88
N GLY A 80 23.27 0.59 11.20
CA GLY A 80 24.52 0.32 10.49
C GLY A 80 24.36 -0.09 9.02
N SER A 81 23.13 -0.41 8.57
CA SER A 81 22.84 -0.74 7.17
C SER A 81 22.47 0.46 6.30
N VAL A 82 22.17 1.61 6.90
CA VAL A 82 21.57 2.75 6.19
C VAL A 82 22.49 3.29 5.09
N ASP A 83 23.76 3.57 5.40
CA ASP A 83 24.70 4.18 4.43
C ASP A 83 24.97 3.25 3.23
N ALA A 84 25.22 1.97 3.49
CA ALA A 84 25.46 0.98 2.44
C ALA A 84 24.22 0.76 1.55
N ALA A 85 23.02 0.79 2.14
CA ALA A 85 21.77 0.72 1.41
C ALA A 85 21.53 1.96 0.53
N ILE A 86 21.91 3.16 1.01
CA ILE A 86 21.86 4.39 0.20
C ILE A 86 22.80 4.29 -1.00
N GLU A 87 24.04 3.79 -0.81
CA GLU A 87 24.98 3.56 -1.92
C GLU A 87 24.45 2.55 -2.93
N THR A 88 23.78 1.50 -2.45
CA THR A 88 23.13 0.49 -3.30
C THR A 88 22.00 1.09 -4.14
N LEU A 89 21.17 1.95 -3.55
CA LEU A 89 20.12 2.67 -4.29
C LEU A 89 20.68 3.67 -5.29
N ALA A 90 21.83 4.30 -4.97
CA ALA A 90 22.51 5.19 -5.90
C ALA A 90 23.03 4.44 -7.15
N ALA A 91 23.30 3.13 -7.04
CA ALA A 91 23.58 2.24 -8.16
C ALA A 91 22.31 1.71 -8.87
N ASP A 92 21.13 2.27 -8.56
CA ASP A 92 19.82 1.87 -9.08
C ASP A 92 19.43 0.41 -8.78
N VAL A 93 19.99 -0.18 -7.71
CA VAL A 93 19.61 -1.52 -7.22
C VAL A 93 18.50 -1.39 -6.17
N PRO A 94 17.37 -2.13 -6.32
CA PRO A 94 16.33 -2.18 -5.30
C PRO A 94 16.85 -2.67 -3.94
N VAL A 95 16.31 -2.09 -2.87
CA VAL A 95 16.68 -2.43 -1.48
C VAL A 95 15.47 -2.96 -0.73
N ALA A 96 15.64 -4.12 -0.11
CA ALA A 96 14.74 -4.65 0.91
C ALA A 96 15.38 -4.50 2.29
N VAL A 97 14.56 -4.27 3.31
CA VAL A 97 14.95 -4.29 4.71
C VAL A 97 14.15 -5.37 5.43
N ALA A 98 14.83 -6.21 6.20
CA ALA A 98 14.23 -7.31 6.94
C ALA A 98 14.64 -7.30 8.42
N GLY A 99 13.66 -7.54 9.30
CA GLY A 99 13.85 -7.57 10.75
C GLY A 99 12.97 -6.53 11.47
N ASP A 100 13.12 -6.48 12.79
CA ASP A 100 12.36 -5.57 13.65
C ASP A 100 12.56 -4.11 13.22
N ASP A 101 11.46 -3.39 12.97
CA ASP A 101 11.48 -1.98 12.51
C ASP A 101 12.10 -1.75 11.12
N ALA A 102 11.84 -2.67 10.19
CA ALA A 102 12.23 -2.51 8.78
C ALA A 102 11.69 -1.20 8.17
N LEU A 103 10.51 -0.73 8.59
CA LEU A 103 9.96 0.55 8.13
C LEU A 103 10.78 1.76 8.61
N GLY A 104 11.21 1.79 9.89
CA GLY A 104 12.06 2.87 10.40
C GLY A 104 13.37 2.98 9.63
N THR A 105 14.05 1.84 9.44
CA THR A 105 15.29 1.76 8.66
C THR A 105 15.07 2.17 7.20
N LEU A 106 13.98 1.72 6.56
CA LEU A 106 13.63 2.12 5.18
C LEU A 106 13.46 3.63 5.04
N LEU A 107 12.79 4.27 6.01
CA LEU A 107 12.57 5.72 6.00
C LEU A 107 13.90 6.49 6.14
N ALA A 108 14.83 5.99 6.96
CA ALA A 108 16.18 6.57 7.07
C ALA A 108 16.96 6.46 5.75
N ILE A 109 16.88 5.31 5.07
CA ILE A 109 17.48 5.10 3.75
C ILE A 109 16.90 6.09 2.72
N CYS A 110 15.57 6.22 2.65
CA CYS A 110 14.93 7.12 1.69
C CYS A 110 15.26 8.60 1.96
N ASP A 111 15.38 8.99 3.23
CA ASP A 111 15.74 10.36 3.61
C ASP A 111 17.15 10.76 3.14
N GLY A 112 18.08 9.80 3.10
CA GLY A 112 19.46 9.99 2.64
C GLY A 112 19.68 9.85 1.13
N ALA A 113 18.72 9.30 0.38
CA ALA A 113 18.89 8.93 -1.03
C ALA A 113 18.69 10.07 -2.06
N ASP A 114 18.52 11.33 -1.61
CA ASP A 114 18.37 12.56 -2.42
C ASP A 114 17.42 12.43 -3.65
N ARG A 115 16.31 11.71 -3.47
CA ARG A 115 15.26 11.52 -4.48
C ARG A 115 13.88 11.74 -3.85
N PRO A 116 12.90 12.23 -4.62
CA PRO A 116 11.52 12.31 -4.16
C PRO A 116 11.01 10.93 -3.74
N TYR A 117 10.28 10.87 -2.64
CA TYR A 117 9.66 9.64 -2.16
C TYR A 117 8.40 9.93 -1.39
N GLY A 118 7.55 8.92 -1.27
CA GLY A 118 6.43 8.95 -0.33
C GLY A 118 6.34 7.66 0.46
N PHE A 119 5.59 7.68 1.54
CA PHE A 119 5.22 6.49 2.27
C PHE A 119 3.76 6.57 2.72
N ALA A 120 3.12 5.41 2.87
CA ALA A 120 1.80 5.27 3.45
C ALA A 120 1.93 4.37 4.68
N SER A 121 1.65 4.91 5.87
CA SER A 121 1.71 4.11 7.10
C SER A 121 0.47 3.22 7.24
N ASN A 122 0.65 2.06 7.87
CA ASN A 122 -0.45 1.30 8.47
C ASN A 122 -0.37 1.47 10.00
N GLY A 123 -0.97 2.54 10.51
CA GLY A 123 -0.90 3.05 11.88
C GLY A 123 -1.47 2.13 12.98
N TRP A 124 -1.84 0.88 12.67
CA TRP A 124 -2.17 -0.12 13.67
C TRP A 124 -0.97 -0.97 14.12
N ASN A 125 0.12 -1.03 13.34
CA ASN A 125 1.18 -2.00 13.57
C ASN A 125 2.53 -1.28 13.69
N SER A 126 3.19 -1.42 14.83
CA SER A 126 4.56 -0.93 15.07
C SER A 126 5.64 -1.96 14.69
N ARG A 127 5.29 -3.01 13.93
CA ARG A 127 6.19 -4.12 13.56
C ARG A 127 5.97 -4.49 12.11
N THR A 128 6.51 -3.67 11.23
CA THR A 128 6.73 -4.04 9.84
C THR A 128 8.07 -4.74 9.80
N ASP A 129 8.06 -6.05 9.57
CA ASP A 129 9.27 -6.86 9.60
C ASP A 129 9.93 -6.94 8.22
N VAL A 130 9.20 -6.59 7.16
CA VAL A 130 9.73 -6.50 5.80
C VAL A 130 9.22 -5.25 5.10
N ALA A 131 10.14 -4.45 4.60
CA ALA A 131 9.87 -3.26 3.81
C ALA A 131 10.88 -3.17 2.66
N GLY A 132 10.64 -2.30 1.68
CA GLY A 132 11.61 -2.09 0.61
C GLY A 132 11.36 -0.84 -0.19
N VAL A 133 12.34 -0.50 -1.01
CA VAL A 133 12.33 0.66 -1.88
C VAL A 133 12.93 0.29 -3.23
N VAL A 134 12.24 0.71 -4.28
CA VAL A 134 12.61 0.46 -5.67
C VAL A 134 12.88 1.82 -6.33
N PRO A 135 14.08 2.06 -6.88
CA PRO A 135 14.35 3.26 -7.64
C PRO A 135 13.51 3.27 -8.94
N SER A 136 12.83 4.39 -9.21
CA SER A 136 11.88 4.54 -10.31
C SER A 136 12.02 5.93 -10.91
N SER A 137 12.32 6.05 -12.21
CA SER A 137 12.61 7.29 -12.96
C SER A 137 12.38 8.62 -12.22
N GLY A 138 13.39 9.06 -11.44
CA GLY A 138 13.40 10.35 -10.73
C GLY A 138 12.70 10.38 -9.36
N ALA A 139 12.34 9.23 -8.80
CA ALA A 139 11.73 9.06 -7.48
C ALA A 139 12.08 7.69 -6.87
N LEU A 140 11.57 7.43 -5.67
CA LEU A 140 11.65 6.15 -4.97
C LEU A 140 10.24 5.61 -4.71
N ASP A 141 9.98 4.38 -5.15
CA ASP A 141 8.75 3.67 -4.86
C ASP A 141 8.94 2.86 -3.57
N THR A 142 8.17 3.16 -2.53
CA THR A 142 8.28 2.48 -1.22
C THR A 142 7.24 1.38 -1.08
N HIS A 143 7.61 0.31 -0.40
CA HIS A 143 6.83 -0.91 -0.27
C HIS A 143 6.84 -1.38 1.19
N VAL A 144 5.65 -1.60 1.74
CA VAL A 144 5.45 -2.12 3.10
C VAL A 144 4.67 -3.42 3.01
N PHE A 145 5.23 -4.49 3.57
CA PHE A 145 4.58 -5.80 3.64
C PHE A 145 3.94 -5.99 5.01
N VAL A 146 2.62 -5.80 5.06
CA VAL A 146 1.83 -5.99 6.26
C VAL A 146 1.50 -7.48 6.37
N THR A 147 1.48 -8.00 7.61
CA THR A 147 1.23 -9.41 7.94
C THR A 147 2.26 -10.41 7.41
N ALA A 148 3.37 -9.94 6.85
CA ALA A 148 4.51 -10.79 6.53
C ALA A 148 5.22 -11.18 7.83
N ASP A 149 5.38 -12.47 8.08
CA ASP A 149 6.15 -12.97 9.21
C ASP A 149 7.61 -13.21 8.79
N TYR A 150 8.56 -12.51 9.41
CA TYR A 150 10.00 -12.74 9.16
C TYR A 150 10.52 -13.93 10.00
N PRO A 151 11.34 -14.84 9.43
CA PRO A 151 11.87 -14.86 8.05
C PRO A 151 10.98 -15.58 7.03
N ASP A 152 9.88 -16.17 7.47
CA ASP A 152 9.09 -17.13 6.70
C ASP A 152 8.46 -16.58 5.41
N ASP A 153 8.05 -15.31 5.41
CA ASP A 153 7.42 -14.62 4.29
C ASP A 153 8.37 -13.69 3.53
N LEU A 154 9.64 -13.62 3.95
CA LEU A 154 10.64 -12.80 3.28
C LEU A 154 10.74 -13.15 1.77
N PRO A 155 10.81 -14.43 1.35
CA PRO A 155 10.86 -14.75 -0.08
C PRO A 155 9.66 -14.21 -0.89
N TRP A 156 8.45 -14.21 -0.32
CA TRP A 156 7.27 -13.65 -0.98
C TRP A 156 7.40 -12.13 -1.14
N ALA A 157 7.79 -11.43 -0.08
CA ALA A 157 7.98 -9.98 -0.11
C ALA A 157 9.08 -9.56 -1.11
N LEU A 158 10.19 -10.30 -1.17
CA LEU A 158 11.26 -10.06 -2.14
C LEU A 158 10.78 -10.25 -3.59
N GLY A 159 10.00 -11.31 -3.85
CA GLY A 159 9.38 -11.52 -5.17
C GLY A 159 8.45 -10.37 -5.57
N GLU A 160 7.62 -9.91 -4.64
CA GLU A 160 6.68 -8.80 -4.83
C GLU A 160 7.37 -7.43 -4.97
N LEU A 161 8.57 -7.24 -4.39
CA LEU A 161 9.41 -6.06 -4.62
C LEU A 161 9.99 -6.06 -6.03
N ARG A 162 10.49 -7.21 -6.48
CA ARG A 162 11.14 -7.38 -7.79
C ARG A 162 10.16 -7.29 -8.95
N GLN A 163 8.97 -7.85 -8.77
CA GLN A 163 7.93 -7.93 -9.79
C GLN A 163 6.57 -7.58 -9.19
N PRO A 164 6.34 -6.30 -8.80
CA PRO A 164 5.06 -5.89 -8.25
C PRO A 164 3.96 -6.13 -9.28
N PRO A 165 2.85 -6.81 -8.93
CA PRO A 165 1.79 -7.14 -9.87
C PRO A 165 1.16 -5.87 -10.44
N SER A 166 0.99 -5.78 -11.76
CA SER A 166 0.19 -4.71 -12.35
C SER A 166 -1.30 -5.10 -12.34
N TYR A 167 -2.16 -4.21 -11.90
CA TYR A 167 -3.61 -4.43 -11.97
C TYR A 167 -4.27 -3.35 -12.80
N GLU A 168 -5.16 -3.76 -13.69
CA GLU A 168 -6.02 -2.83 -14.42
C GLU A 168 -7.11 -2.29 -13.50
N ARG A 169 -7.45 -1.02 -13.70
CA ARG A 169 -8.53 -0.36 -12.97
C ARG A 169 -9.85 -0.93 -13.43
N THR A 170 -10.65 -1.48 -12.52
CA THR A 170 -11.96 -2.07 -12.89
C THR A 170 -12.96 -0.99 -13.34
N VAL A 171 -12.80 0.23 -12.83
CA VAL A 171 -13.59 1.39 -13.21
C VAL A 171 -12.66 2.58 -13.49
N PRO A 172 -12.80 3.27 -14.64
CA PRO A 172 -11.95 4.40 -14.99
C PRO A 172 -12.22 5.62 -14.10
N ILE A 173 -11.19 6.44 -13.90
CA ILE A 173 -11.25 7.70 -13.16
C ILE A 173 -11.55 8.84 -14.15
N GLU A 174 -12.80 8.94 -14.61
CA GLU A 174 -13.17 9.90 -15.66
C GLU A 174 -13.36 11.33 -15.16
N HIS A 175 -13.63 11.51 -13.87
CA HIS A 175 -14.09 12.78 -13.29
C HIS A 175 -12.96 13.72 -12.85
N VAL A 176 -11.72 13.24 -12.87
CA VAL A 176 -10.53 14.02 -12.50
C VAL A 176 -9.42 13.72 -13.51
N PRO A 177 -9.40 14.42 -14.67
CA PRO A 177 -8.38 14.20 -15.67
C PRO A 177 -7.01 14.64 -15.15
N LEU A 178 -5.96 13.91 -15.53
CA LEU A 178 -4.58 14.35 -15.30
C LEU A 178 -4.14 15.24 -16.45
N PRO A 179 -3.61 16.44 -16.17
CA PRO A 179 -2.86 17.22 -17.16
C PRO A 179 -1.64 16.43 -17.66
N GLU A 180 -1.21 16.70 -18.90
CA GLU A 180 -0.06 16.00 -19.51
C GLU A 180 1.28 16.30 -18.83
N ASN A 181 1.38 17.41 -18.10
CA ASN A 181 2.62 17.91 -17.51
C ASN A 181 2.73 17.65 -15.99
N VAL A 182 2.04 16.62 -15.47
CA VAL A 182 2.20 16.21 -14.08
C VAL A 182 3.47 15.39 -13.87
N ARG A 183 4.15 15.61 -12.74
CA ARG A 183 5.30 14.82 -12.28
C ARG A 183 4.88 13.93 -11.11
N SER A 184 5.31 12.67 -11.11
CA SER A 184 5.14 11.77 -9.97
C SER A 184 6.14 12.10 -8.85
N LEU A 185 5.69 12.07 -7.61
CA LEU A 185 6.55 12.09 -6.41
C LEU A 185 6.88 10.66 -5.92
N GLY A 186 6.60 9.65 -6.74
CA GLY A 186 6.76 8.23 -6.42
C GLY A 186 5.45 7.56 -6.00
N THR A 187 5.56 6.27 -5.72
CA THR A 187 4.48 5.39 -5.27
C THR A 187 4.76 4.90 -3.86
N ALA A 188 3.74 4.87 -3.01
CA ALA A 188 3.79 4.15 -1.74
C ALA A 188 2.85 2.94 -1.82
N ARG A 189 3.37 1.74 -1.57
CA ARG A 189 2.64 0.48 -1.66
C ARG A 189 2.52 -0.19 -0.30
N VAL A 190 1.32 -0.63 0.04
CA VAL A 190 1.03 -1.47 1.21
C VAL A 190 0.43 -2.77 0.73
N ARG A 191 1.16 -3.87 0.87
CA ARG A 191 0.80 -5.21 0.39
C ARG A 191 0.67 -6.14 1.58
N GLY A 192 -0.36 -6.98 1.59
CA GLY A 192 -0.56 -7.91 2.69
C GLY A 192 -1.66 -8.92 2.43
N TYR A 193 -1.86 -9.79 3.41
CA TYR A 193 -2.61 -11.01 3.20
C TYR A 193 -3.20 -11.51 4.54
N ASN A 194 -4.45 -11.96 4.57
CA ASN A 194 -5.09 -12.46 5.80
C ASN A 194 -5.94 -13.71 5.53
N GLY A 195 -6.71 -14.14 6.53
CA GLY A 195 -7.62 -15.28 6.47
C GLY A 195 -8.92 -15.08 5.70
N GLY A 196 -9.12 -13.93 5.05
CA GLY A 196 -10.17 -13.69 4.06
C GLY A 196 -9.63 -13.62 2.62
N GLY A 197 -8.42 -13.08 2.44
CA GLY A 197 -7.81 -12.92 1.12
C GLY A 197 -6.62 -11.98 1.13
N GLU A 198 -6.24 -11.49 -0.04
CA GLU A 198 -5.08 -10.61 -0.24
C GLU A 198 -5.50 -9.20 -0.59
N PHE A 199 -4.68 -8.23 -0.23
CA PHE A 199 -4.92 -6.83 -0.56
C PHE A 199 -3.63 -6.15 -1.02
N ASP A 200 -3.78 -5.15 -1.88
CA ASP A 200 -2.69 -4.29 -2.35
C ASP A 200 -3.25 -2.86 -2.40
N ARG A 201 -2.62 -1.94 -1.69
CA ARG A 201 -2.90 -0.51 -1.75
C ARG A 201 -1.71 0.20 -2.38
N ARG A 202 -1.96 1.07 -3.34
CA ARG A 202 -0.96 1.96 -3.93
C ARG A 202 -1.45 3.38 -3.90
N ASP A 203 -0.64 4.22 -3.29
CA ASP A 203 -0.86 5.65 -3.25
C ASP A 203 0.18 6.31 -4.16
N ARG A 204 -0.27 7.14 -5.10
CA ARG A 204 0.62 7.95 -5.95
C ARG A 204 0.24 9.41 -5.81
N VAL A 205 1.25 10.26 -5.70
CA VAL A 205 1.05 11.71 -5.70
C VAL A 205 1.69 12.29 -6.94
N LEU A 206 0.87 13.01 -7.70
CA LEU A 206 1.25 13.68 -8.94
C LEU A 206 1.09 15.17 -8.73
N VAL A 207 2.07 15.95 -9.16
CA VAL A 207 2.11 17.40 -8.94
C VAL A 207 2.35 18.14 -10.24
N ARG A 208 1.84 19.37 -10.33
CA ARG A 208 2.21 20.31 -11.40
C ARG A 208 2.90 21.53 -10.77
N PRO A 209 4.24 21.51 -10.60
CA PRO A 209 4.96 22.49 -9.80
C PRO A 209 4.91 23.92 -10.40
N ASP A 210 4.81 24.05 -11.73
CA ASP A 210 4.80 25.35 -12.42
C ASP A 210 3.40 26.01 -12.44
N SER A 211 2.62 25.84 -11.38
CA SER A 211 1.27 26.38 -11.29
C SER A 211 1.04 27.02 -9.93
N ASP A 212 0.42 28.20 -9.95
CA ASP A 212 0.06 28.97 -8.77
C ASP A 212 -1.46 29.20 -8.78
N PRO A 213 -2.22 28.54 -7.88
CA PRO A 213 -1.76 27.61 -6.85
C PRO A 213 -1.39 26.23 -7.43
N THR A 214 -0.57 25.46 -6.71
CA THR A 214 -0.03 24.17 -7.18
C THR A 214 -1.05 23.05 -7.03
N PRO A 215 -1.54 22.42 -8.13
CA PRO A 215 -2.44 21.29 -8.03
C PRO A 215 -1.67 20.01 -7.73
N VAL A 216 -2.23 19.26 -6.79
CA VAL A 216 -1.77 17.93 -6.36
C VAL A 216 -2.86 16.93 -6.62
N PHE A 217 -2.53 15.82 -7.26
CA PHE A 217 -3.44 14.72 -7.52
C PHE A 217 -3.00 13.51 -6.70
N VAL A 218 -3.92 13.00 -5.89
CA VAL A 218 -3.70 11.84 -5.04
C VAL A 218 -4.48 10.68 -5.61
N ASP A 219 -3.76 9.70 -6.16
CA ASP A 219 -4.33 8.45 -6.64
C ASP A 219 -4.22 7.40 -5.54
N ILE A 220 -5.33 6.78 -5.18
CA ILE A 220 -5.38 5.60 -4.31
C ILE A 220 -5.94 4.45 -5.12
N GLU A 221 -5.12 3.45 -5.38
CA GLU A 221 -5.48 2.20 -6.03
C GLU A 221 -5.51 1.10 -4.96
N ALA A 222 -6.58 0.30 -4.97
CA ALA A 222 -6.83 -0.72 -3.96
C ALA A 222 -7.32 -2.00 -4.62
N THR A 223 -6.45 -2.99 -4.72
CA THR A 223 -6.77 -4.31 -5.25
C THR A 223 -7.13 -5.24 -4.11
N ILE A 224 -8.26 -5.93 -4.25
CA ILE A 224 -8.73 -6.96 -3.33
C ILE A 224 -8.80 -8.29 -4.08
N VAL A 225 -8.25 -9.34 -3.49
CA VAL A 225 -8.27 -10.69 -4.07
C VAL A 225 -8.96 -11.62 -3.08
N ALA A 226 -9.93 -12.38 -3.57
CA ALA A 226 -10.65 -13.40 -2.82
C ALA A 226 -9.81 -14.65 -2.60
N GLY A 227 -10.34 -15.54 -1.75
CA GLY A 227 -9.79 -16.86 -1.59
C GLY A 227 -8.60 -16.87 -0.65
N ARG A 228 -8.87 -16.92 0.65
CA ARG A 228 -8.33 -18.03 1.45
C ARG A 228 -8.87 -18.07 2.86
N ARG A 229 -9.15 -19.26 3.34
CA ARG A 229 -8.46 -19.80 4.53
C ARG A 229 -7.72 -21.03 4.00
N GLY A 230 -6.39 -21.02 4.02
CA GLY A 230 -5.55 -22.11 3.51
C GLY A 230 -5.10 -22.04 2.03
N GLY A 231 -5.68 -21.20 1.18
CA GLY A 231 -5.18 -21.01 -0.19
C GLY A 231 -6.15 -20.29 -1.14
N PRO A 232 -5.74 -19.99 -2.39
CA PRO A 232 -6.46 -19.11 -3.33
C PRO A 232 -7.88 -19.55 -3.70
N SER A 233 -8.24 -20.81 -3.42
CA SER A 233 -9.57 -21.37 -3.66
C SER A 233 -10.47 -21.39 -2.42
N GLY A 234 -10.08 -20.71 -1.34
CA GLY A 234 -10.85 -20.65 -0.09
C GLY A 234 -12.26 -20.07 -0.25
N PRO A 235 -13.08 -20.11 0.81
CA PRO A 235 -14.51 -19.83 0.70
C PRO A 235 -14.84 -18.34 0.57
N TYR A 236 -13.99 -17.47 1.10
CA TYR A 236 -14.20 -16.03 1.09
C TYR A 236 -14.22 -15.42 -0.31
N ARG A 237 -15.12 -14.47 -0.51
CA ARG A 237 -15.29 -13.66 -1.71
C ARG A 237 -15.14 -12.19 -1.37
N THR A 238 -14.70 -11.39 -2.32
CA THR A 238 -14.59 -9.94 -2.11
C THR A 238 -15.99 -9.35 -1.95
N ASP A 239 -16.18 -8.49 -0.96
CA ASP A 239 -17.46 -7.84 -0.66
C ASP A 239 -17.42 -6.33 -0.86
N ARG A 240 -16.36 -5.68 -0.39
CA ARG A 240 -16.27 -4.21 -0.44
C ARG A 240 -14.83 -3.74 -0.40
N VAL A 241 -14.57 -2.68 -1.16
CA VAL A 241 -13.41 -1.81 -0.95
C VAL A 241 -13.93 -0.40 -0.71
N GLU A 242 -13.44 0.24 0.35
CA GLU A 242 -13.73 1.64 0.65
C GLU A 242 -12.39 2.38 0.73
N THR A 243 -12.22 3.41 -0.10
CA THR A 243 -11.04 4.28 -0.11
C THR A 243 -11.37 5.57 0.60
N VAL A 244 -10.67 5.89 1.69
CA VAL A 244 -10.87 7.12 2.44
C VAL A 244 -9.56 7.90 2.50
N ALA A 245 -9.59 9.19 2.15
CA ALA A 245 -8.48 10.12 2.34
C ALA A 245 -8.99 11.40 3.00
N HIS A 246 -8.36 11.80 4.09
CA HIS A 246 -8.63 13.04 4.80
C HIS A 246 -7.48 14.00 4.60
N PHE A 247 -7.78 15.17 4.04
CA PHE A 247 -6.81 16.20 3.69
C PHE A 247 -6.87 17.36 4.67
N ASP A 248 -5.70 17.91 5.02
CA ASP A 248 -5.64 19.17 5.76
C ASP A 248 -6.09 20.35 4.87
N GLN A 249 -5.77 20.27 3.57
CA GLN A 249 -6.21 21.21 2.55
C GLN A 249 -7.54 20.78 1.93
N ARG A 250 -8.28 21.75 1.40
CA ARG A 250 -9.53 21.46 0.71
C ARG A 250 -9.27 20.74 -0.61
N PHE A 251 -9.91 19.59 -0.81
CA PHE A 251 -9.96 18.97 -2.13
C PHE A 251 -11.01 19.68 -3.02
N THR A 252 -10.74 19.78 -4.31
CA THR A 252 -11.67 20.41 -5.28
C THR A 252 -12.52 19.38 -6.00
N ASP A 253 -11.94 18.22 -6.30
CA ASP A 253 -12.57 17.19 -7.13
C ASP A 253 -12.19 15.80 -6.61
N VAL A 254 -13.13 14.84 -6.67
CA VAL A 254 -12.89 13.42 -6.36
C VAL A 254 -13.57 12.56 -7.42
N GLY A 255 -12.81 11.65 -8.00
CA GLY A 255 -13.29 10.64 -8.93
C GLY A 255 -12.98 9.23 -8.45
N PRO A 256 -13.73 8.22 -8.92
CA PRO A 256 -14.89 8.31 -9.81
C PRO A 256 -16.12 8.93 -9.11
N SER A 257 -17.09 9.41 -9.90
CA SER A 257 -18.41 9.73 -9.36
C SER A 257 -19.19 8.45 -9.03
N GLY A 258 -20.30 8.60 -8.33
CA GLY A 258 -21.21 7.48 -8.09
C GLY A 258 -21.75 6.93 -9.40
N GLN A 259 -21.49 5.66 -9.67
CA GLN A 259 -21.97 4.98 -10.87
C GLN A 259 -22.18 3.49 -10.62
N THR A 260 -22.84 2.82 -11.56
CA THR A 260 -23.08 1.38 -11.47
C THR A 260 -22.79 0.76 -12.83
N THR A 261 -21.80 -0.12 -12.88
CA THR A 261 -21.42 -0.91 -14.06
C THR A 261 -21.86 -2.37 -13.87
N ASP A 262 -21.67 -3.23 -14.86
CA ASP A 262 -21.91 -4.68 -14.71
C ASP A 262 -20.96 -5.33 -13.68
N ALA A 263 -19.79 -4.72 -13.50
CA ALA A 263 -18.73 -5.17 -12.59
C ALA A 263 -18.94 -4.65 -11.17
N LEU A 264 -19.08 -3.32 -10.99
CA LEU A 264 -19.07 -2.67 -9.68
C LEU A 264 -20.24 -1.70 -9.52
N ARG A 265 -20.76 -1.61 -8.30
CA ARG A 265 -21.47 -0.42 -7.81
C ARG A 265 -20.45 0.48 -7.12
N VAL A 266 -20.40 1.74 -7.55
CA VAL A 266 -19.50 2.77 -7.05
C VAL A 266 -20.32 3.87 -6.41
N GLN A 267 -19.99 4.26 -5.18
CA GLN A 267 -20.65 5.36 -4.48
C GLN A 267 -19.57 6.34 -4.03
N ASN A 268 -19.63 7.56 -4.55
CA ASN A 268 -18.84 8.67 -4.02
C ASN A 268 -19.63 9.26 -2.85
N VAL A 269 -19.08 9.12 -1.65
CA VAL A 269 -19.64 9.60 -0.37
C VAL A 269 -18.70 10.62 0.27
N SER A 270 -17.94 11.33 -0.55
CA SER A 270 -17.00 12.35 -0.10
C SER A 270 -17.72 13.49 0.61
N ASP A 271 -17.10 14.00 1.66
CA ASP A 271 -17.58 15.14 2.44
C ASP A 271 -16.59 16.30 2.33
N ALA A 272 -16.95 17.31 1.55
CA ALA A 272 -16.13 18.51 1.36
C ALA A 272 -16.11 19.43 2.60
N THR A 273 -17.04 19.26 3.54
CA THR A 273 -17.05 20.01 4.82
C THR A 273 -16.05 19.43 5.82
N GLU A 274 -15.84 18.12 5.76
CA GLU A 274 -14.83 17.40 6.54
C GLU A 274 -13.53 17.12 5.75
N ASN A 275 -13.32 17.74 4.58
CA ASN A 275 -12.19 17.49 3.69
C ASN A 275 -11.87 16.00 3.47
N THR A 276 -12.91 15.17 3.39
CA THR A 276 -12.79 13.73 3.29
C THR A 276 -13.21 13.26 1.91
N ALA A 277 -12.25 12.78 1.12
CA ALA A 277 -12.52 12.06 -0.12
C ALA A 277 -12.82 10.60 0.21
N ASN A 278 -14.03 10.14 -0.09
CA ASN A 278 -14.47 8.78 0.21
C ASN A 278 -15.24 8.15 -0.96
N THR A 279 -14.80 6.97 -1.38
CA THR A 279 -15.45 6.18 -2.43
C THR A 279 -15.61 4.72 -2.00
N VAL A 280 -16.81 4.19 -2.15
CA VAL A 280 -17.18 2.80 -1.85
C VAL A 280 -17.39 2.02 -3.14
N PHE A 281 -16.78 0.85 -3.24
CA PHE A 281 -16.85 -0.07 -4.37
C PHE A 281 -17.39 -1.42 -3.91
N THR A 282 -18.45 -1.90 -4.56
CA THR A 282 -19.11 -3.18 -4.25
C THR A 282 -19.23 -4.03 -5.52
N PRO A 283 -18.75 -5.28 -5.52
CA PRO A 283 -18.81 -6.15 -6.69
C PRO A 283 -20.23 -6.63 -6.98
N ARG A 284 -20.55 -6.79 -8.26
CA ARG A 284 -21.89 -7.14 -8.73
C ARG A 284 -21.96 -8.48 -9.47
N ASN A 285 -20.82 -9.02 -9.89
CA ASN A 285 -20.74 -10.29 -10.62
C ASN A 285 -19.71 -11.24 -10.00
N SER A 286 -19.66 -12.49 -10.47
CA SER A 286 -18.79 -13.52 -9.91
C SER A 286 -17.30 -13.25 -10.14
N GLU A 287 -16.96 -12.63 -11.26
CA GLU A 287 -15.58 -12.29 -11.62
C GLU A 287 -15.02 -11.24 -10.65
N THR A 288 -15.72 -10.12 -10.48
CA THR A 288 -15.37 -9.09 -9.51
C THR A 288 -15.45 -9.56 -8.06
N ARG A 289 -16.27 -10.58 -7.75
CA ARG A 289 -16.27 -11.24 -6.43
C ARG A 289 -15.02 -12.11 -6.18
N SER A 290 -14.22 -12.37 -7.22
CA SER A 290 -12.96 -13.09 -7.14
C SER A 290 -11.78 -12.14 -6.99
N SER A 291 -11.78 -11.01 -7.70
CA SER A 291 -10.80 -9.94 -7.54
C SER A 291 -11.28 -8.67 -8.24
N PHE A 292 -10.93 -7.50 -7.72
CA PHE A 292 -11.07 -6.24 -8.44
C PHE A 292 -10.13 -5.16 -7.90
N THR A 293 -9.92 -4.11 -8.70
CA THR A 293 -9.12 -2.93 -8.31
C THR A 293 -10.01 -1.70 -8.29
N ALA A 294 -10.21 -1.17 -7.09
CA ALA A 294 -10.83 0.13 -6.85
C ALA A 294 -9.80 1.24 -7.06
N CYS A 295 -10.20 2.34 -7.67
CA CYS A 295 -9.31 3.48 -7.88
C CYS A 295 -10.03 4.78 -7.56
N GLN A 296 -9.40 5.63 -6.77
CA GLN A 296 -9.85 6.97 -6.45
C GLN A 296 -8.78 7.97 -6.87
N ARG A 297 -9.18 9.12 -7.39
CA ARG A 297 -8.32 10.30 -7.53
C ARG A 297 -8.95 11.48 -6.85
N ALA A 298 -8.21 12.13 -5.96
CA ALA A 298 -8.58 13.42 -5.40
C ALA A 298 -7.65 14.50 -5.97
N ARG A 299 -8.21 15.66 -6.30
CA ARG A 299 -7.45 16.87 -6.62
C ARG A 299 -7.46 17.78 -5.40
N VAL A 300 -6.27 18.16 -4.96
CA VAL A 300 -6.01 19.10 -3.87
C VAL A 300 -5.23 20.28 -4.44
N VAL A 301 -5.38 21.44 -3.81
CA VAL A 301 -4.65 22.65 -4.20
C VAL A 301 -3.82 23.09 -3.01
N LEU A 302 -2.52 23.30 -3.25
CA LEU A 302 -1.55 23.79 -2.26
C LEU A 302 -1.08 25.19 -2.65
N ASP A 303 -0.70 25.98 -1.64
CA ASP A 303 -0.07 27.29 -1.86
C ASP A 303 1.35 27.13 -2.43
N ASP A 304 2.13 26.19 -1.90
CA ASP A 304 3.42 25.76 -2.47
C ASP A 304 3.75 24.29 -2.11
N LEU A 305 4.82 23.75 -2.70
CA LEU A 305 5.38 22.41 -2.45
C LEU A 305 6.73 22.46 -1.71
N SER A 306 6.98 23.52 -0.93
CA SER A 306 8.24 23.66 -0.17
C SER A 306 8.30 22.73 1.05
N GLU A 307 7.14 22.31 1.57
CA GLU A 307 7.01 21.36 2.67
C GLU A 307 6.50 19.99 2.19
N PRO A 308 6.73 18.91 2.97
CA PRO A 308 6.16 17.61 2.67
C PRO A 308 4.63 17.64 2.59
N PHE A 309 4.07 17.10 1.51
CA PHE A 309 2.62 16.95 1.35
C PHE A 309 2.12 15.77 2.19
N ARG A 310 0.98 15.93 2.86
CA ARG A 310 0.45 14.93 3.80
C ARG A 310 -1.06 14.75 3.67
N TYR A 311 -1.52 13.53 3.93
CA TYR A 311 -2.92 13.24 4.21
C TYR A 311 -3.04 12.01 5.10
N THR A 312 -4.21 11.80 5.71
CA THR A 312 -4.52 10.54 6.40
C THR A 312 -5.34 9.66 5.48
N GLY A 313 -4.80 8.50 5.10
CA GLY A 313 -5.47 7.58 4.18
C GLY A 313 -5.83 6.27 4.88
N ASN A 314 -6.99 5.70 4.56
CA ASN A 314 -7.46 4.41 5.04
C ASN A 314 -8.20 3.67 3.94
N VAL A 315 -7.61 2.61 3.42
CA VAL A 315 -8.32 1.67 2.55
C VAL A 315 -8.85 0.53 3.40
N ARG A 316 -10.15 0.26 3.27
CA ARG A 316 -10.87 -0.79 3.99
C ARG A 316 -11.27 -1.88 3.01
N PHE A 317 -10.79 -3.08 3.25
CA PHE A 317 -11.06 -4.27 2.46
C PHE A 317 -12.01 -5.17 3.25
N ARG A 318 -13.05 -5.68 2.61
CA ARG A 318 -13.97 -6.64 3.21
C ARG A 318 -14.14 -7.86 2.33
N TRP A 319 -14.05 -9.02 2.96
CA TRP A 319 -14.39 -10.32 2.40
C TRP A 319 -15.55 -10.93 3.18
N ILE A 320 -16.33 -11.77 2.52
CA ILE A 320 -17.46 -12.49 3.10
C ILE A 320 -17.43 -13.95 2.67
N ASP A 321 -17.75 -14.87 3.57
CA ASP A 321 -18.04 -16.25 3.20
C ASP A 321 -19.52 -16.35 2.78
N PRO A 322 -19.83 -16.58 1.49
CA PRO A 322 -21.21 -16.66 1.01
C PRO A 322 -21.93 -17.95 1.47
N GLN A 323 -21.23 -18.91 2.07
CA GLN A 323 -21.80 -20.20 2.50
C GLN A 323 -22.36 -20.14 3.93
N LEU A 324 -21.99 -19.12 4.70
CA LEU A 324 -22.42 -18.94 6.09
C LEU A 324 -23.53 -17.88 6.13
N LEU A 325 -24.57 -18.12 6.94
CA LEU A 325 -25.60 -17.11 7.21
C LEU A 325 -24.94 -15.93 7.93
N GLU A 326 -25.29 -14.72 7.49
CA GLU A 326 -24.80 -13.39 7.92
C GLU A 326 -24.00 -13.43 9.24
N ASP A 327 -22.65 -13.44 9.19
CA ASP A 327 -21.76 -12.89 10.24
C ASP A 327 -20.26 -13.18 10.04
N ASP A 328 -19.84 -14.08 9.13
CA ASP A 328 -18.40 -14.31 8.90
C ASP A 328 -17.82 -13.37 7.81
N ALA A 329 -17.48 -12.16 8.25
CA ALA A 329 -16.80 -11.17 7.43
C ALA A 329 -15.38 -10.92 7.94
N PHE A 330 -14.40 -11.05 7.05
CA PHE A 330 -13.05 -10.55 7.29
C PHE A 330 -12.95 -9.11 6.84
N VAL A 331 -12.33 -8.26 7.67
CA VAL A 331 -12.07 -6.86 7.33
C VAL A 331 -10.60 -6.56 7.57
N HIS A 332 -9.97 -5.83 6.64
CA HIS A 332 -8.64 -5.28 6.82
C HIS A 332 -8.65 -3.79 6.55
N HIS A 333 -7.91 -3.04 7.36
CA HIS A 333 -7.78 -1.60 7.24
C HIS A 333 -6.31 -1.23 7.13
N THR A 334 -6.03 -0.17 6.37
CA THR A 334 -4.69 0.41 6.22
C THR A 334 -4.67 1.88 6.63
N PRO A 335 -5.21 2.29 7.80
CA PRO A 335 -5.23 3.70 8.15
C PRO A 335 -3.84 4.18 8.49
N GLY A 336 -3.52 5.42 8.15
CA GLY A 336 -2.27 6.01 8.58
C GLY A 336 -1.98 7.33 7.92
N SER A 337 -0.94 7.97 8.41
CA SER A 337 -0.38 9.15 7.76
C SER A 337 0.31 8.69 6.49
N ALA A 338 0.03 9.39 5.40
CA ALA A 338 0.77 9.27 4.17
C ALA A 338 1.46 10.62 3.89
N VAL A 339 2.73 10.56 3.53
CA VAL A 339 3.62 11.74 3.43
C VAL A 339 4.48 11.62 2.18
N TRP A 340 4.64 12.72 1.45
CA TRP A 340 5.49 12.84 0.26
C TRP A 340 6.50 13.96 0.42
N TYR A 341 7.75 13.65 0.08
CA TYR A 341 8.89 14.57 0.12
C TYR A 341 9.26 14.94 -1.33
N PRO A 342 9.02 16.18 -1.77
CA PRO A 342 9.11 16.55 -3.19
C PRO A 342 10.53 16.72 -3.76
N ARG A 343 11.55 16.70 -2.88
CA ARG A 343 13.02 16.79 -3.04
C ARG A 343 13.54 17.50 -4.29
#